data_AF-A0A7S1JMV4-F1
#
_entry.id   AF-A0A7S1JMV4-F1
#
_cell.length_a   1.000
_cell.length_b   1.000
_cell.length_c   1.000
_cell.angle_alpha   90.00
_cell.angle_beta   90.00
_cell.angle_gamma   90.00
#
_symmetry.space_group_name_H-M   'P 1'
#
loop_
_entity.id
_entity.type
_entity.pdbx_description
1 polymer ?
#
loop_
_entity_poly.entity_id
_entity_poly.type
_entity_poly.pdbx_seq_one_letter_code
_entity_poly.pdbx_strand_id
1 'polypeptide(L)'
;TTRRKEAVMDTLRVGRQRFRLNGQFMLAWADLLVDMGDIDAAREVLSESVEAIAKEKGECCEMLWQRWLRLEQTYATRESLKATQKAHTQQQQYVASLAAVPDAQPAVATAAETVPELLHRYRFLQLEPRTLTTDAFLTETKGPATHIHKPD
;
A
#
# COMPACT_ATOMS: atom_id res chain seq x y z
N THR A 1 14.41 9.92 -15.46
CA THR A 1 13.60 9.10 -14.53
C THR A 1 12.93 9.93 -13.45
N THR A 2 13.56 10.96 -12.87
CA THR A 2 13.00 11.83 -11.81
C THR A 2 11.77 12.65 -12.24
N ARG A 3 11.84 13.36 -13.39
CA ARG A 3 10.75 14.21 -13.90
C ARG A 3 9.43 13.46 -14.19
N ARG A 4 9.52 12.17 -14.53
CA ARG A 4 8.35 11.31 -14.77
C ARG A 4 7.68 10.89 -13.46
N LYS A 5 8.46 10.67 -12.39
CA LYS A 5 7.95 10.35 -11.05
C LYS A 5 7.22 11.54 -10.43
N GLU A 6 7.80 12.74 -10.54
CA GLU A 6 7.16 13.99 -10.08
C GLU A 6 5.81 14.23 -10.77
N ALA A 7 5.74 14.08 -12.10
CA ALA A 7 4.48 14.24 -12.83
C ALA A 7 3.40 13.22 -12.42
N VAL A 8 3.79 11.98 -12.10
CA VAL A 8 2.87 10.95 -11.58
C VAL A 8 2.39 11.34 -10.18
N MET A 9 3.28 11.83 -9.32
CA MET A 9 2.92 12.28 -7.97
C MET A 9 1.98 13.49 -7.97
N ASP A 10 2.20 14.46 -8.85
CA ASP A 10 1.31 15.61 -8.98
C ASP A 10 -0.07 15.18 -9.51
N THR A 11 -0.11 14.25 -10.48
CA THR A 11 -1.37 13.67 -10.96
C THR A 11 -2.12 12.94 -9.85
N LEU A 12 -1.41 12.19 -9.01
CA LEU A 12 -1.99 11.47 -7.88
C LEU A 12 -2.50 12.40 -6.78
N ARG A 13 -1.78 13.50 -6.49
CA ARG A 13 -2.24 14.53 -5.55
C ARG A 13 -3.56 15.16 -5.99
N VAL A 14 -3.70 15.48 -7.28
CA VAL A 14 -4.97 15.97 -7.85
C VAL A 14 -6.03 14.87 -7.76
N GLY A 15 -5.66 13.62 -8.06
CA GLY A 15 -6.52 12.46 -7.90
C GLY A 15 -7.02 12.25 -6.45
N ARG A 16 -6.22 12.58 -5.42
CA ARG A 16 -6.60 12.49 -4.00
C ARG A 16 -7.92 13.14 -3.74
N GLN A 17 -8.06 14.39 -4.16
CA GLN A 17 -9.22 15.21 -3.85
C GLN A 17 -10.48 14.65 -4.51
N ARG A 18 -10.33 14.18 -5.76
CA ARG A 18 -11.46 13.65 -6.55
C ARG A 18 -11.88 12.24 -6.14
N PHE A 19 -10.92 11.41 -5.70
CA PHE A 19 -11.14 9.98 -5.48
C PHE A 19 -10.88 9.55 -4.03
N ARG A 20 -10.94 10.48 -3.05
CA ARG A 20 -10.67 10.21 -1.61
C ARG A 20 -11.46 9.06 -1.01
N LEU A 21 -12.66 8.80 -1.52
CA LEU A 21 -13.53 7.71 -1.03
C LEU A 21 -13.46 6.45 -1.91
N ASN A 22 -12.63 6.45 -2.95
CA ASN A 22 -12.41 5.29 -3.81
C ASN A 22 -11.23 4.47 -3.25
N GLY A 23 -11.56 3.38 -2.56
CA GLY A 23 -10.55 2.52 -1.93
C GLY A 23 -9.56 1.89 -2.91
N GLN A 24 -9.95 1.64 -4.17
CA GLN A 24 -9.04 1.08 -5.18
C GLN A 24 -8.01 2.11 -5.65
N PHE A 25 -8.42 3.37 -5.84
CA PHE A 25 -7.49 4.46 -6.14
C PHE A 25 -6.49 4.66 -5.00
N MET A 26 -6.98 4.70 -3.75
CA MET A 26 -6.12 4.91 -2.58
C MET A 26 -5.15 3.75 -2.35
N LEU A 27 -5.60 2.51 -2.61
CA LEU A 27 -4.72 1.34 -2.58
C LEU A 27 -3.59 1.46 -3.62
N ALA A 28 -3.94 1.77 -4.87
CA ALA A 28 -2.96 1.89 -5.95
C ALA A 28 -1.93 2.99 -5.68
N TRP A 29 -2.35 4.09 -5.05
CA TRP A 29 -1.43 5.14 -4.63
C TRP A 29 -0.52 4.68 -3.49
N ALA A 30 -1.07 4.07 -2.44
CA ALA A 30 -0.26 3.53 -1.35
C ALA A 30 0.77 2.52 -1.86
N ASP A 31 0.40 1.63 -2.80
CA ASP A 31 1.31 0.69 -3.43
C ASP A 31 2.46 1.39 -4.18
N LEU A 32 2.15 2.43 -4.96
CA LEU A 32 3.18 3.20 -5.64
C LEU A 32 4.16 3.86 -4.65
N LEU A 33 3.66 4.39 -3.53
CA LEU A 33 4.50 4.99 -2.49
C LEU A 33 5.44 3.95 -1.87
N VAL A 34 4.95 2.74 -1.61
CA VAL A 34 5.77 1.61 -1.15
C VAL A 34 6.84 1.24 -2.19
N ASP A 35 6.48 1.15 -3.47
CA ASP A 35 7.42 0.84 -4.56
C ASP A 35 8.50 1.92 -4.71
N MET A 36 8.21 3.16 -4.29
CA MET A 36 9.18 4.25 -4.25
C MET A 36 10.02 4.29 -2.96
N GLY A 37 9.73 3.42 -1.98
CA GLY A 37 10.39 3.39 -0.68
C GLY A 37 9.86 4.42 0.32
N ASP A 38 8.77 5.13 -0.01
CA ASP A 38 8.16 6.14 0.86
C ASP A 38 7.07 5.50 1.75
N ILE A 39 7.54 4.76 2.76
CA ILE A 39 6.68 3.96 3.64
C ILE A 39 5.79 4.86 4.52
N ASP A 40 6.31 5.99 4.98
CA ASP A 40 5.56 6.89 5.86
C ASP A 40 4.42 7.59 5.09
N ALA A 41 4.66 8.03 3.85
CA ALA A 41 3.58 8.53 3.01
C ALA A 41 2.54 7.44 2.69
N ALA A 42 2.99 6.19 2.46
CA ALA A 42 2.06 5.08 2.25
C ALA A 42 1.16 4.83 3.48
N ARG A 43 1.72 4.91 4.70
CA ARG A 43 0.96 4.85 5.95
C ARG A 43 -0.08 5.97 6.03
N GLU A 44 0.33 7.21 5.77
CA GLU A 44 -0.57 8.38 5.80
C GLU A 44 -1.76 8.21 4.85
N VAL A 45 -1.49 7.80 3.60
CA VAL A 45 -2.55 7.56 2.61
C VAL A 45 -3.51 6.49 3.10
N LEU A 46 -3.01 5.37 3.63
CA LEU A 46 -3.87 4.28 4.11
C LEU A 46 -4.68 4.71 5.34
N SER A 47 -4.06 5.37 6.32
CA SER A 47 -4.72 5.80 7.55
C SER A 47 -5.83 6.81 7.29
N GLU A 48 -5.56 7.81 6.48
CA GLU A 48 -6.57 8.82 6.17
C GLU A 48 -7.71 8.25 5.32
N SER A 49 -7.40 7.34 4.39
CA SER A 49 -8.41 6.77 3.51
C SER A 49 -9.40 5.90 4.27
N VAL A 50 -8.93 5.08 5.22
CA VAL A 50 -9.84 4.28 6.05
C VAL A 50 -10.70 5.16 6.96
N GLU A 51 -10.15 6.26 7.49
CA GLU A 51 -10.90 7.21 8.32
C GLU A 51 -11.97 7.95 7.50
N ALA A 52 -11.59 8.47 6.33
CA ALA A 52 -12.50 9.18 5.43
C ALA A 52 -13.66 8.27 4.98
N ILE A 53 -13.39 7.03 4.61
CA ILE A 53 -14.43 6.07 4.20
C ILE A 53 -15.36 5.75 5.38
N ALA A 54 -14.84 5.48 6.57
CA ALA A 54 -15.68 5.20 7.72
C ALA A 54 -16.57 6.39 8.11
N LYS A 55 -16.03 7.62 8.03
CA LYS A 55 -16.77 8.83 8.38
C LYS A 55 -17.80 9.23 7.32
N GLU A 56 -17.46 9.12 6.04
CA GLU A 56 -18.31 9.64 4.94
C GLU A 56 -19.25 8.58 4.35
N LYS A 57 -18.85 7.30 4.36
CA LYS A 57 -19.67 6.19 3.86
C LYS A 57 -20.27 5.34 4.98
N GLY A 58 -19.78 5.46 6.22
CA GLY A 58 -20.21 4.58 7.29
C GLY A 58 -19.75 3.13 7.09
N GLU A 59 -18.65 2.92 6.35
CA GLU A 59 -18.19 1.60 5.94
C GLU A 59 -16.75 1.32 6.40
N CYS A 60 -16.42 0.04 6.58
CA CYS A 60 -15.03 -0.40 6.76
C CYS A 60 -14.48 -0.89 5.43
N CYS A 61 -13.44 -0.24 4.90
CA CYS A 61 -12.78 -0.69 3.67
C CYS A 61 -11.72 -1.76 3.96
N GLU A 62 -12.15 -3.02 4.07
CA GLU A 62 -11.28 -4.15 4.46
C GLU A 62 -10.02 -4.29 3.58
N MET A 63 -10.11 -3.97 2.29
CA MET A 63 -8.97 -4.02 1.38
C MET A 63 -7.84 -3.05 1.80
N LEU A 64 -8.18 -1.82 2.20
CA LEU A 64 -7.20 -0.84 2.67
C LEU A 64 -6.62 -1.26 4.02
N TRP A 65 -7.43 -1.79 4.93
CA TRP A 65 -6.96 -2.32 6.21
C TRP A 65 -6.01 -3.49 6.06
N GLN A 66 -6.33 -4.45 5.21
CA GLN A 66 -5.46 -5.58 4.94
C GLN A 66 -4.11 -5.11 4.39
N ARG A 67 -4.11 -4.10 3.52
CA ARG A 67 -2.87 -3.54 3.00
C ARG A 67 -2.06 -2.85 4.10
N TRP A 68 -2.70 -2.04 4.94
CA TRP A 68 -2.03 -1.33 6.03
C TRP A 68 -1.45 -2.30 7.05
N LEU A 69 -2.20 -3.32 7.47
CA LEU A 69 -1.70 -4.35 8.39
C LEU A 69 -0.48 -5.08 7.82
N ARG A 70 -0.48 -5.42 6.52
CA ARG A 70 0.70 -6.02 5.86
C ARG A 70 1.89 -5.06 5.81
N LEU A 71 1.64 -3.77 5.58
CA LEU A 71 2.68 -2.73 5.61
C LEU A 71 3.34 -2.68 6.99
N GLU A 72 2.54 -2.64 8.06
CA GLU A 72 3.08 -2.57 9.42
C GLU A 72 3.78 -3.87 9.85
N GLN A 73 3.30 -5.03 9.40
CA GLN A 73 3.99 -6.31 9.60
C GLN A 73 5.40 -6.33 8.99
N THR A 74 5.60 -5.60 7.89
CA THR A 74 6.85 -5.62 7.12
C THR A 74 7.83 -4.56 7.61
N TYR A 75 7.35 -3.35 7.89
CA TYR A 75 8.19 -2.16 8.04
C TYR A 75 8.09 -1.47 9.41
N ALA A 76 7.34 -2.01 10.36
CA ALA A 76 7.05 -1.31 11.61
C ALA A 76 7.55 -2.04 12.85
N THR A 77 7.50 -1.33 13.97
CA THR A 77 7.68 -1.91 15.28
C THR A 77 6.47 -2.75 15.67
N ARG A 78 6.68 -3.69 16.59
CA ARG A 78 5.59 -4.49 17.18
C ARG A 78 4.51 -3.61 17.83
N GLU A 79 4.89 -2.46 18.38
CA GLU A 79 3.96 -1.51 19.01
C GLU A 79 3.07 -0.82 17.97
N SER A 80 3.66 -0.37 16.86
CA SER A 80 2.93 0.22 15.74
C SER A 80 1.93 -0.79 15.15
N LEU A 81 2.35 -2.03 14.90
CA LEU A 81 1.44 -3.08 14.43
C LEU A 81 0.26 -3.33 15.39
N LYS A 82 0.53 -3.38 16.70
CA LYS A 82 -0.54 -3.52 17.72
C LYS A 82 -1.51 -2.33 17.71
N ALA A 83 -0.98 -1.11 17.56
CA ALA A 83 -1.81 0.09 17.48
C ALA A 83 -2.72 0.03 16.24
N THR A 84 -2.20 -0.37 15.09
CA THR A 84 -2.97 -0.52 13.84
C THR A 84 -4.05 -1.60 13.95
N GLN A 85 -3.74 -2.75 14.57
CA GLN A 85 -4.74 -3.80 14.85
C GLN A 85 -5.87 -3.29 15.76
N LYS A 86 -5.52 -2.52 16.80
CA LYS A 86 -6.50 -1.90 17.70
C LYS A 86 -7.37 -0.90 16.95
N ALA A 87 -6.79 -0.06 16.11
CA ALA A 87 -7.51 0.92 15.30
C ALA A 87 -8.51 0.25 14.33
N HIS A 88 -8.12 -0.87 13.70
CA HIS A 88 -9.02 -1.66 12.86
C HIS A 88 -10.23 -2.17 13.64
N THR A 89 -9.99 -2.75 14.82
CA THR A 89 -11.05 -3.25 15.71
C THR A 89 -12.01 -2.12 16.11
N GLN A 90 -11.46 -0.96 16.48
CA GLN A 90 -12.25 0.20 16.87
C GLN A 90 -13.10 0.73 15.72
N GLN A 91 -12.57 0.77 14.49
CA GLN A 91 -13.33 1.20 13.34
C GLN A 91 -14.47 0.22 13.01
N GLN A 92 -14.23 -1.09 13.11
CA GLN A 92 -15.28 -2.09 12.91
C GLN A 92 -16.41 -1.94 13.93
N GLN A 93 -16.09 -1.69 15.20
CA GLN A 93 -17.07 -1.40 16.25
C GLN A 93 -17.86 -0.11 15.97
N TYR A 94 -17.18 0.94 15.50
CA TYR A 94 -17.81 2.19 15.10
C TYR A 94 -18.82 1.97 13.96
N VAL A 95 -18.40 1.33 12.87
CA VAL A 95 -19.27 1.03 11.72
C VAL A 95 -20.46 0.15 12.13
N ALA A 96 -20.23 -0.86 12.97
CA ALA A 96 -21.31 -1.69 13.50
C ALA A 96 -22.31 -0.88 14.35
N SER A 97 -21.84 0.12 15.10
CA SER A 97 -22.72 1.01 15.87
C SER A 97 -23.56 1.93 14.99
N LEU A 98 -23.07 2.33 13.81
CA LEU A 98 -23.83 3.12 12.84
C LEU A 98 -24.99 2.30 12.24
N ALA A 99 -24.75 1.02 11.94
CA ALA A 99 -25.77 0.12 11.40
C ALA A 99 -26.90 -0.21 12.40
N ALA A 100 -26.67 -0.02 13.71
CA ALA A 100 -27.66 -0.24 14.75
C ALA A 100 -28.65 0.94 14.93
N VAL A 101 -28.47 2.05 14.20
CA VAL A 101 -29.37 3.22 14.22
C VAL A 101 -30.38 3.10 13.05
N PRO A 102 -31.69 2.87 13.29
CA PRO A 102 -32.67 2.56 12.24
C PRO A 102 -32.95 3.67 11.21
N ASP A 103 -32.50 4.90 11.44
CA ASP A 103 -32.77 6.09 10.61
C ASP A 103 -31.51 6.71 9.97
N ALA A 104 -30.35 6.04 10.03
CA ALA A 104 -29.16 6.53 9.34
C ALA A 104 -29.24 6.16 7.85
N GLN A 105 -29.79 7.05 7.02
CA GLN A 105 -29.70 6.96 5.56
C GLN A 105 -28.23 6.73 5.16
N PRO A 106 -27.86 5.62 4.49
CA PRO A 106 -26.53 5.48 3.92
C PRO A 106 -26.38 6.54 2.83
N ALA A 107 -25.36 7.40 2.96
CA ALA A 107 -25.03 8.40 1.98
C ALA A 107 -24.60 7.71 0.66
N VAL A 108 -25.60 7.50 -0.20
CA VAL A 108 -25.56 7.40 -1.65
C VAL A 108 -24.38 6.61 -2.24
N ALA A 109 -24.68 5.36 -2.57
CA ALA A 109 -23.97 4.61 -3.58
C ALA A 109 -24.12 5.29 -4.95
N THR A 110 -23.12 6.04 -5.42
CA THR A 110 -22.94 6.30 -6.87
C THR A 110 -21.51 6.76 -7.16
N ALA A 111 -20.70 5.83 -7.68
CA ALA A 111 -19.85 6.06 -8.85
C ALA A 111 -19.23 4.72 -9.23
N ALA A 112 -20.00 3.92 -9.97
CA ALA A 112 -19.43 2.92 -10.86
C ALA A 112 -18.69 3.68 -11.99
N GLU A 113 -17.49 4.17 -11.70
CA GLU A 113 -16.54 4.60 -12.72
C GLU A 113 -15.40 3.58 -12.71
N THR A 114 -15.23 2.93 -13.85
CA THR A 114 -14.54 1.67 -14.08
C THR A 114 -13.04 1.76 -13.77
N VAL A 115 -12.68 1.24 -12.61
CA VAL A 115 -11.31 0.92 -12.19
C VAL A 115 -10.47 0.12 -13.22
N PRO A 116 -11.04 -0.69 -14.14
CA PRO A 116 -10.27 -1.29 -15.23
C PRO A 116 -9.44 -0.29 -16.05
N GLU A 117 -9.90 0.94 -16.30
CA GLU A 117 -9.15 1.91 -17.12
C GLU A 117 -7.95 2.52 -16.39
N LEU A 118 -8.08 2.77 -15.08
CA LEU A 118 -6.97 3.23 -14.25
C LEU A 118 -5.95 2.12 -14.03
N LEU A 119 -6.40 0.89 -13.74
CA LEU A 119 -5.51 -0.27 -13.62
C LEU A 119 -4.81 -0.62 -14.95
N HIS A 120 -5.46 -0.45 -16.10
CA HIS A 120 -4.83 -0.66 -17.40
C HIS A 120 -3.72 0.36 -17.67
N ARG A 121 -3.82 1.58 -17.11
CA ARG A 121 -2.77 2.61 -17.18
C ARG A 121 -1.61 2.34 -16.21
N TYR A 122 -1.87 1.67 -15.09
CA TYR A 122 -0.84 1.21 -14.14
C TYR A 122 -0.14 -0.09 -14.57
N ARG A 123 -0.83 -1.00 -15.29
CA ARG A 123 -0.24 -2.24 -15.81
C ARG A 123 0.93 -2.00 -16.78
N PHE A 124 1.04 -0.79 -17.34
CA PHE A 124 2.16 -0.38 -18.20
C PHE A 124 3.38 0.15 -17.43
N LEU A 125 3.29 0.28 -16.11
CA LEU A 125 4.38 0.67 -15.23
C LEU A 125 4.97 -0.54 -14.48
N GLN A 126 4.83 -1.77 -15.03
CA GLN A 126 5.51 -2.96 -14.52
C GLN A 126 6.98 -2.66 -14.21
N LEU A 127 7.25 -2.35 -12.95
CA LEU A 127 8.48 -2.67 -12.30
C LEU A 127 8.47 -4.19 -12.28
N GLU A 128 9.25 -4.78 -13.20
CA GLU A 128 9.56 -6.20 -13.21
C GLU A 128 9.74 -6.66 -11.76
N PRO A 129 9.04 -7.73 -11.31
CA PRO A 129 9.31 -8.29 -10.01
C PRO A 129 10.77 -8.69 -10.00
N ARG A 130 11.61 -7.93 -9.27
CA ARG A 130 12.93 -8.43 -8.91
C ARG A 130 12.66 -9.64 -8.04
N THR A 131 12.71 -10.82 -8.65
CA THR A 131 12.91 -12.08 -7.97
C THR A 131 14.07 -11.85 -7.01
N LEU A 132 13.78 -11.77 -5.72
CA LEU A 132 14.77 -11.97 -4.68
C LEU A 132 15.21 -13.42 -4.82
N THR A 133 16.19 -13.65 -5.71
CA THR A 133 16.92 -14.91 -5.79
C THR A 133 17.56 -15.09 -4.43
N THR A 134 17.06 -16.07 -3.70
CA THR A 134 17.49 -16.50 -2.37
C THR A 134 18.79 -17.32 -2.44
N ASP A 135 19.70 -16.96 -3.36
CA ASP A 135 20.94 -17.68 -3.64
C ASP A 135 22.22 -16.89 -3.30
N ALA A 136 22.12 -15.81 -2.51
CA ALA A 136 23.30 -15.06 -2.05
C ALA A 136 23.72 -15.38 -0.61
N PHE A 137 23.19 -16.44 -0.01
CA PHE A 137 23.63 -16.96 1.28
C PHE A 137 23.92 -18.45 1.15
N LEU A 138 25.12 -18.78 0.65
CA LEU A 138 25.96 -19.94 0.97
C LEU A 138 27.01 -20.14 -0.13
N THR A 139 28.17 -19.49 0.02
CA THR A 139 29.47 -20.14 -0.28
C THR A 139 30.56 -19.41 0.48
N GLU A 140 30.81 -19.92 1.68
CA GLU A 140 32.14 -20.20 2.24
C GLU A 140 33.35 -19.70 1.44
N THR A 141 34.02 -18.71 2.04
CA THR A 141 35.46 -18.73 2.33
C THR A 141 36.31 -19.83 1.66
N LYS A 142 37.10 -19.47 0.64
CA LYS A 142 38.44 -20.04 0.42
C LYS A 142 39.41 -18.97 -0.06
N GLY A 143 40.51 -18.83 0.68
CA GLY A 143 41.61 -17.90 0.39
C GLY A 143 42.45 -18.28 -0.84
N PRO A 144 43.44 -17.45 -1.19
CA PRO A 144 44.18 -17.57 -2.44
C PRO A 144 45.18 -18.73 -2.39
N ALA A 145 45.05 -19.69 -3.31
CA ALA A 145 46.05 -20.73 -3.54
C ALA A 145 46.96 -20.32 -4.72
N THR A 146 48.23 -20.31 -4.40
CA THR A 146 49.45 -19.99 -5.15
C THR A 146 49.54 -20.70 -6.51
N HIS A 147 49.87 -19.95 -7.57
CA HIS A 147 50.32 -20.51 -8.85
C HIS A 147 51.73 -21.11 -8.72
N ILE A 148 51.88 -22.40 -9.03
CA ILE A 148 53.18 -23.04 -9.28
C ILE A 148 53.27 -23.30 -10.78
N HIS A 149 54.23 -22.64 -11.42
CA HIS A 149 54.61 -22.80 -12.82
C HIS A 149 55.60 -23.98 -12.94
N LYS A 150 55.34 -24.94 -13.82
CA LYS A 150 56.34 -25.89 -14.31
C LYS A 150 56.80 -25.45 -15.70
N PRO A 151 58.12 -25.44 -16.00
CA PRO A 151 58.61 -25.21 -17.35
C PRO A 151 58.73 -26.54 -18.12
N ASP A 152 58.52 -26.45 -19.43
CA ASP A 152 59.16 -27.32 -20.43
C ASP A 152 60.36 -26.55 -21.02
#